data_AF-A0A1Z4NIA5-F1
#
_entry.id   AF-A0A1Z4NIA5-F1
#
_cell.length_a   1.000
_cell.length_b   1.000
_cell.length_c   1.000
_cell.angle_alpha   90.00
_cell.angle_beta   90.00
_cell.angle_gamma   90.00
#
_symmetry.space_group_name_H-M   'P 1'
#
loop_
_entity.id
_entity.type
_entity.pdbx_description
1 polymer ?
#
loop_
_entity_poly.entity_id
_entity_poly.type
_entity_poly.pdbx_seq_one_letter_code
_entity_poly.pdbx_strand_id
1 'polypeptide(L)'
;MRTIITFLNNRGLMPGSFYTWQGKEYEGGVFSLALRQFVEHDRMLVCNTPEAQEKTWPELLKLNDNRIEPVSIPKGETTAEMWEIFNTITERVNYRETVIFDITHGLRSLPFLVFLFAAYLKSAKQVQIEAIYYGAFELGKPAPVIDLSEFIGIIDWLTATNQFVKTGNGEALADLLRKGIPSSIELRDNIDARELKNHLDSASKAIEAISSALRLTRPTETMEQATKLEEALKKAEPSINKKAQPFSILTEQVVNEYGQFALEKPRENSQLVENLRLQLKMIEWYRDRQQIVQAVTLTREWIVSVLALNFEEEMFDNKNGRSEVEKALNNGVKIQAKQEINKPSRCDEKLKEIPNKEDLINHWQQITELRNDIAHVGMNPHPKQAKQLKDSFERIYPFLSKFAESLLSTN
;
A
#
# COMPACT_ATOMS: atom_id res chain seq x y z
N MET A 1 -15.10 -10.53 -21.01
CA MET A 1 -14.54 -11.63 -21.83
C MET A 1 -13.65 -12.49 -20.94
N ARG A 2 -13.86 -13.80 -20.98
CA ARG A 2 -13.18 -14.81 -20.17
C ARG A 2 -12.29 -15.67 -21.06
N THR A 3 -10.99 -15.63 -20.80
CA THR A 3 -9.94 -16.16 -21.66
C THR A 3 -9.15 -17.25 -20.93
N ILE A 4 -9.10 -18.45 -21.49
CA ILE A 4 -8.13 -19.47 -21.06
C ILE A 4 -6.82 -19.25 -21.82
N ILE A 5 -5.69 -19.33 -21.12
CA ILE A 5 -4.35 -19.35 -21.71
C ILE A 5 -3.70 -20.66 -21.29
N THR A 6 -3.44 -21.53 -22.25
CA THR A 6 -2.89 -22.88 -22.03
C THR A 6 -1.66 -23.09 -22.90
N PHE A 7 -0.71 -23.87 -22.40
CA PHE A 7 0.49 -24.26 -23.12
C PHE A 7 0.39 -25.73 -23.51
N LEU A 8 0.65 -26.08 -24.76
CA LEU A 8 0.64 -27.49 -25.18
C LEU A 8 1.99 -28.16 -24.96
N ASN A 9 1.94 -29.46 -24.67
CA ASN A 9 3.14 -30.29 -24.65
C ASN A 9 3.65 -30.63 -26.06
N ASN A 10 4.90 -31.07 -26.12
CA ASN A 10 5.57 -31.58 -27.32
C ASN A 10 5.52 -33.12 -27.45
N ARG A 11 4.67 -33.79 -26.66
CA ARG A 11 4.57 -35.25 -26.56
C ARG A 11 3.33 -35.84 -27.25
N GLY A 12 2.38 -35.01 -27.68
CA GLY A 12 1.10 -35.46 -28.23
C GLY A 12 0.08 -35.79 -27.15
N LEU A 13 -1.07 -36.33 -27.56
CA LEU A 13 -2.07 -36.82 -26.62
C LEU A 13 -1.55 -38.02 -25.83
N MET A 14 -1.97 -38.12 -24.58
CA MET A 14 -1.91 -39.33 -23.77
C MET A 14 -3.32 -39.90 -23.59
N PRO A 15 -3.84 -40.73 -24.53
CA PRO A 15 -5.19 -41.28 -24.44
C PRO A 15 -5.44 -42.00 -23.11
N GLY A 16 -6.68 -41.92 -22.60
CA GLY A 16 -7.04 -42.50 -21.30
C GLY A 16 -6.48 -41.74 -20.09
N SER A 17 -6.04 -40.49 -20.28
CA SER A 17 -5.68 -39.59 -19.18
C SER A 17 -6.92 -38.92 -18.61
N PHE A 18 -7.05 -38.96 -17.29
CA PHE A 18 -8.14 -38.34 -16.54
C PHE A 18 -7.58 -37.36 -15.52
N TYR A 19 -8.30 -36.27 -15.29
CA TYR A 19 -8.01 -35.31 -14.23
C TYR A 19 -9.18 -35.23 -13.26
N THR A 20 -8.89 -35.03 -11.98
CA THR A 20 -9.92 -34.85 -10.95
C THR A 20 -9.96 -33.41 -10.46
N TRP A 21 -11.14 -32.79 -10.53
CA TRP A 21 -11.40 -31.44 -10.04
C TRP A 21 -12.73 -31.42 -9.28
N GLN A 22 -12.71 -30.94 -8.04
CA GLN A 22 -13.88 -30.88 -7.15
C GLN A 22 -14.65 -32.21 -7.06
N GLY A 23 -13.92 -33.34 -7.02
CA GLY A 23 -14.49 -34.69 -6.89
C GLY A 23 -15.11 -35.27 -8.15
N LYS A 24 -14.95 -34.61 -9.32
CA LYS A 24 -15.38 -35.12 -10.63
C LYS A 24 -14.18 -35.39 -11.52
N GLU A 25 -14.30 -36.42 -12.36
CA GLU A 25 -13.28 -36.80 -13.33
C GLU A 25 -13.57 -36.22 -14.71
N TYR A 26 -12.52 -35.75 -15.38
CA TYR A 26 -12.58 -35.16 -16.72
C TYR A 26 -11.50 -35.82 -17.59
N GLU A 27 -11.91 -36.44 -18.70
CA GLU A 27 -10.98 -37.06 -19.64
C GLU A 27 -10.27 -36.01 -20.49
N GLY A 28 -8.97 -36.13 -20.66
CA GLY A 28 -8.24 -35.25 -21.57
C GLY A 28 -6.83 -35.76 -21.84
N GLY A 29 -6.55 -36.15 -23.09
CA GLY A 29 -5.19 -36.55 -23.49
C GLY A 29 -4.13 -35.44 -23.32
N VAL A 30 -4.59 -34.19 -23.16
CA VAL A 30 -3.84 -33.04 -22.63
C VAL A 30 -4.75 -32.21 -21.73
N PHE A 31 -4.18 -31.38 -20.87
CA PHE A 31 -4.97 -30.74 -19.80
C PHE A 31 -5.95 -29.70 -20.35
N SER A 32 -5.59 -29.01 -21.42
CA SER A 32 -6.50 -28.10 -22.13
C SER A 32 -7.84 -28.76 -22.53
N LEU A 33 -7.84 -30.06 -22.87
CA LEU A 33 -9.06 -30.82 -23.17
C LEU A 33 -9.92 -31.08 -21.93
N ALA A 34 -9.30 -31.37 -20.79
CA ALA A 34 -10.03 -31.55 -19.54
C ALA A 34 -10.53 -30.20 -18.99
N LEU A 35 -9.68 -29.18 -19.03
CA LEU A 35 -9.95 -27.83 -18.52
C LEU A 35 -11.21 -27.22 -19.13
N ARG A 36 -11.39 -27.31 -20.45
CA ARG A 36 -12.59 -26.78 -21.12
C ARG A 36 -13.90 -27.46 -20.72
N GLN A 37 -13.86 -28.64 -20.10
CA GLN A 37 -15.07 -29.35 -19.68
C GLN A 37 -15.63 -28.86 -18.35
N PHE A 38 -14.80 -28.18 -17.54
CA PHE A 38 -15.22 -27.64 -16.25
C PHE A 38 -15.03 -26.13 -16.11
N VAL A 39 -14.43 -25.48 -17.12
CA VAL A 39 -14.26 -24.02 -17.19
C VAL A 39 -15.05 -23.45 -18.36
N GLU A 40 -16.05 -22.62 -18.04
CA GLU A 40 -16.71 -21.76 -19.02
C GLU A 40 -15.75 -20.69 -19.53
N HIS A 41 -15.73 -20.46 -20.84
CA HIS A 41 -14.83 -19.49 -21.47
C HIS A 41 -15.40 -18.97 -22.79
N ASP A 42 -15.05 -17.71 -23.10
CA ASP A 42 -15.38 -17.07 -24.37
C ASP A 42 -14.33 -17.42 -25.43
N ARG A 43 -13.06 -17.56 -25.02
CA ARG A 43 -11.94 -17.95 -25.89
C ARG A 43 -10.85 -18.72 -25.14
N MET A 44 -10.08 -19.50 -25.88
CA MET A 44 -8.93 -20.27 -25.40
C MET A 44 -7.73 -20.00 -26.31
N LEU A 45 -6.74 -19.28 -25.78
CA LEU A 45 -5.45 -19.05 -26.42
C LEU A 45 -4.54 -20.24 -26.14
N VAL A 46 -4.19 -20.97 -27.19
CA VAL A 46 -3.38 -22.18 -27.11
C VAL A 46 -1.96 -21.87 -27.58
N CYS A 47 -1.07 -21.70 -26.61
CA CYS A 47 0.34 -21.42 -26.83
C CYS A 47 1.06 -22.67 -27.37
N ASN A 48 1.47 -22.61 -28.64
CA ASN A 48 2.08 -23.69 -29.38
C ASN A 48 3.55 -23.38 -29.68
N THR A 49 4.46 -24.23 -29.19
CA THR A 49 5.82 -24.30 -29.75
C THR A 49 5.79 -25.00 -31.11
N PRO A 50 6.85 -24.87 -31.94
CA PRO A 50 6.92 -25.57 -33.23
C PRO A 50 6.61 -27.08 -33.12
N GLU A 51 7.12 -27.77 -32.09
CA GLU A 51 6.85 -29.20 -31.89
C GLU A 51 5.42 -29.49 -31.46
N ALA A 52 4.84 -28.63 -30.61
CA ALA A 52 3.46 -28.80 -30.15
C ALA A 52 2.46 -28.56 -31.30
N GLN A 53 2.79 -27.63 -32.20
CA GLN A 53 2.04 -27.33 -33.43
C GLN A 53 1.96 -28.56 -34.35
N GLU A 54 3.00 -29.39 -34.40
CA GLU A 54 3.02 -30.61 -35.22
C GLU A 54 2.34 -31.80 -34.52
N LYS A 55 2.57 -31.98 -33.22
CA LYS A 55 2.22 -33.23 -32.52
C LYS A 55 0.89 -33.19 -31.76
N THR A 56 0.53 -32.05 -31.19
CA THR A 56 -0.57 -31.95 -30.22
C THR A 56 -1.69 -31.06 -30.74
N TRP A 57 -1.35 -29.96 -31.42
CA TRP A 57 -2.32 -29.03 -31.99
C TRP A 57 -3.33 -29.65 -32.97
N PRO A 58 -2.95 -30.59 -33.87
CA PRO A 58 -3.91 -31.20 -34.80
C PRO A 58 -5.09 -31.88 -34.09
N GLU A 59 -4.89 -32.36 -32.87
CA GLU A 59 -5.93 -33.01 -32.08
C GLU A 59 -6.92 -32.02 -31.47
N LEU A 60 -6.46 -30.83 -31.07
CA LEU A 60 -7.35 -29.74 -30.65
C LEU A 60 -8.14 -29.19 -31.84
N LEU A 61 -7.52 -29.13 -33.03
CA LEU A 61 -8.19 -28.67 -34.25
C LEU A 61 -9.41 -29.54 -34.61
N LYS A 62 -9.35 -30.86 -34.34
CA LYS A 62 -10.47 -31.79 -34.58
C LYS A 62 -11.73 -31.47 -33.78
N LEU A 63 -11.62 -30.69 -32.69
CA LEU A 63 -12.79 -30.25 -31.91
C LEU A 63 -13.70 -29.32 -32.70
N ASN A 64 -13.17 -28.64 -33.73
CA ASN A 64 -13.90 -27.65 -34.54
C ASN A 64 -14.61 -26.57 -33.69
N ASP A 65 -13.96 -26.15 -32.60
CA ASP A 65 -14.46 -25.14 -31.67
C ASP A 65 -13.84 -23.78 -32.04
N ASN A 66 -14.66 -22.84 -32.49
CA ASN A 66 -14.22 -21.52 -32.95
C ASN A 66 -13.66 -20.62 -31.84
N ARG A 67 -13.80 -21.03 -30.57
CA ARG A 67 -13.22 -20.33 -29.41
C ARG A 67 -11.76 -20.70 -29.19
N ILE A 68 -11.25 -21.75 -29.82
CA ILE A 68 -9.87 -22.23 -29.65
C ILE A 68 -8.97 -21.59 -30.70
N GLU A 69 -8.05 -20.74 -30.25
CA GLU A 69 -7.17 -19.94 -31.09
C GLU A 69 -5.70 -20.36 -30.90
N PRO A 70 -4.96 -20.70 -31.97
CA PRO A 70 -3.54 -20.98 -31.86
C PRO A 70 -2.73 -19.70 -31.64
N VAL A 71 -1.76 -19.78 -30.74
CA VAL A 71 -0.78 -18.71 -30.47
C VAL A 71 0.62 -19.31 -30.64
N SER A 72 1.30 -18.95 -31.73
CA SER A 72 2.67 -19.40 -31.97
C SER A 72 3.62 -18.75 -30.96
N ILE A 73 4.40 -19.56 -30.26
CA ILE A 73 5.42 -19.11 -29.32
C ILE A 73 6.74 -19.85 -29.53
N PRO A 74 7.90 -19.25 -29.22
CA PRO A 74 9.16 -19.99 -29.20
C PRO A 74 9.21 -20.93 -27.99
N LYS A 75 10.28 -21.72 -27.88
CA LYS A 75 10.46 -22.70 -26.79
C LYS A 75 10.73 -22.06 -25.43
N GLY A 76 11.32 -20.87 -25.41
CA GLY A 76 11.73 -20.19 -24.18
C GLY A 76 13.06 -20.69 -23.63
N GLU A 77 14.00 -21.09 -24.49
CA GLU A 77 15.33 -21.56 -24.07
C GLU A 77 16.31 -20.42 -23.80
N THR A 78 16.04 -19.23 -24.35
CA THR A 78 16.84 -18.02 -24.15
C THR A 78 15.99 -16.90 -23.58
N THR A 79 16.62 -15.91 -22.95
CA THR A 79 15.93 -14.72 -22.43
C THR A 79 15.17 -13.97 -23.53
N ALA A 80 15.71 -13.92 -24.75
CA ALA A 80 15.04 -13.28 -25.89
C ALA A 80 13.74 -14.00 -26.25
N GLU A 81 13.76 -15.34 -26.31
CA GLU A 81 12.55 -16.15 -26.53
C GLU A 81 11.54 -15.98 -25.39
N MET A 82 11.98 -15.88 -24.13
CA MET A 82 11.08 -15.63 -23.00
C MET A 82 10.36 -14.27 -23.12
N TRP A 83 11.06 -13.23 -23.58
CA TRP A 83 10.47 -11.92 -23.87
C TRP A 83 9.48 -11.98 -25.05
N GLU A 84 9.79 -12.75 -26.07
CA GLU A 84 8.88 -12.98 -27.20
C GLU A 84 7.58 -13.68 -26.74
N ILE A 85 7.68 -14.70 -25.88
CA ILE A 85 6.50 -15.34 -25.26
C ILE A 85 5.68 -14.31 -24.48
N PHE A 86 6.35 -13.50 -23.64
CA PHE A 86 5.70 -12.46 -22.84
C PHE A 86 4.93 -11.47 -23.74
N ASN A 87 5.59 -10.92 -24.77
CA ASN A 87 4.96 -9.96 -25.67
C ASN A 87 3.78 -10.58 -26.42
N THR A 88 3.96 -11.79 -26.96
CA THR A 88 2.92 -12.50 -27.72
C THR A 88 1.68 -12.73 -26.87
N ILE A 89 1.82 -13.22 -25.64
CA ILE A 89 0.68 -13.48 -24.76
C ILE A 89 0.05 -12.16 -24.31
N THR A 90 0.87 -11.21 -23.84
CA THR A 90 0.33 -9.98 -23.29
C THR A 90 -0.41 -9.16 -24.34
N GLU A 91 0.07 -9.06 -25.59
CA GLU A 91 -0.60 -8.37 -26.69
C GLU A 91 -2.00 -8.93 -26.99
N ARG A 92 -2.21 -10.24 -26.82
CA ARG A 92 -3.48 -10.91 -27.09
C ARG A 92 -4.52 -10.72 -25.99
N VAL A 93 -4.12 -10.38 -24.77
CA VAL A 93 -5.03 -10.14 -23.64
C VAL A 93 -5.49 -8.69 -23.63
N ASN A 94 -6.80 -8.44 -23.67
CA ASN A 94 -7.35 -7.09 -23.61
C ASN A 94 -7.47 -6.56 -22.17
N TYR A 95 -7.72 -5.26 -22.09
CA TYR A 95 -7.94 -4.56 -20.83
C TYR A 95 -9.18 -5.10 -20.10
N ARG A 96 -9.08 -5.30 -18.77
CA ARG A 96 -10.18 -5.78 -17.90
C ARG A 96 -10.79 -7.13 -18.29
N GLU A 97 -10.03 -7.99 -18.97
CA GLU A 97 -10.44 -9.38 -19.16
C GLU A 97 -10.37 -10.20 -17.89
N THR A 98 -11.09 -11.31 -17.88
CA THR A 98 -10.91 -12.39 -16.91
C THR A 98 -10.04 -13.47 -17.53
N VAL A 99 -8.91 -13.81 -16.91
CA VAL A 99 -7.94 -14.76 -17.46
C VAL A 99 -7.79 -15.95 -16.53
N ILE A 100 -7.74 -17.14 -17.14
CA ILE A 100 -7.44 -18.41 -16.49
C ILE A 100 -6.18 -18.96 -17.14
N PHE A 101 -5.16 -19.24 -16.33
CA PHE A 101 -3.93 -19.84 -16.79
C PHE A 101 -3.92 -21.34 -16.54
N ASP A 102 -3.37 -22.08 -17.48
CA ASP A 102 -2.96 -23.47 -17.33
C ASP A 102 -1.43 -23.53 -17.39
N ILE A 103 -0.80 -24.08 -16.34
CA ILE A 103 0.67 -24.25 -16.27
C ILE A 103 1.13 -25.71 -16.41
N THR A 104 0.22 -26.63 -16.72
CA THR A 104 0.43 -28.09 -16.68
C THR A 104 1.52 -28.58 -17.60
N HIS A 105 1.57 -28.06 -18.83
CA HIS A 105 2.52 -28.50 -19.85
C HIS A 105 3.59 -27.44 -20.16
N GLY A 106 3.78 -26.48 -19.25
CA GLY A 106 4.83 -25.48 -19.40
C GLY A 106 6.23 -26.09 -19.32
N LEU A 107 7.04 -25.92 -20.36
CA LEU A 107 8.43 -26.37 -20.35
C LEU A 107 9.27 -25.54 -19.37
N ARG A 108 10.06 -26.21 -18.51
CA ARG A 108 11.12 -25.61 -17.69
C ARG A 108 10.67 -24.38 -16.89
N SER A 109 11.04 -23.17 -17.32
CA SER A 109 10.79 -21.89 -16.65
C SER A 109 9.39 -21.33 -16.89
N LEU A 110 8.62 -21.89 -17.82
CA LEU A 110 7.34 -21.33 -18.24
C LEU A 110 6.29 -21.24 -17.12
N PRO A 111 6.15 -22.23 -16.21
CA PRO A 111 5.27 -22.09 -15.04
C PRO A 111 5.63 -20.87 -14.17
N PHE A 112 6.92 -20.59 -13.98
CA PHE A 112 7.37 -19.41 -13.24
C PHE A 112 7.05 -18.10 -13.99
N LEU A 113 7.27 -18.07 -15.30
CA LEU A 113 6.94 -16.92 -16.14
C LEU A 113 5.44 -16.60 -16.11
N VAL A 114 4.56 -17.61 -16.07
CA VAL A 114 3.11 -17.39 -16.01
C VAL A 114 2.69 -16.58 -14.78
N PHE A 115 3.29 -16.81 -13.61
CA PHE A 115 3.01 -15.97 -12.44
C PHE A 115 3.44 -14.51 -12.65
N LEU A 116 4.58 -14.27 -13.32
CA LEU A 116 5.01 -12.93 -13.70
C LEU A 116 4.08 -12.29 -14.74
N PHE A 117 3.58 -13.08 -15.69
CA PHE A 117 2.63 -12.61 -16.70
C PHE A 117 1.31 -12.22 -16.04
N ALA A 118 0.80 -13.05 -15.13
CA ALA A 118 -0.39 -12.78 -14.36
C ALA A 118 -0.24 -11.48 -13.54
N ALA A 119 0.88 -11.31 -12.85
CA ALA A 119 1.18 -10.08 -12.09
C ALA A 119 1.23 -8.84 -12.99
N TYR A 120 1.90 -8.95 -14.14
CA TYR A 120 1.98 -7.87 -15.12
C TYR A 120 0.61 -7.52 -15.69
N LEU A 121 -0.18 -8.51 -16.12
CA LEU A 121 -1.52 -8.31 -16.70
C LEU A 121 -2.49 -7.66 -15.71
N LYS A 122 -2.44 -8.04 -14.43
CA LYS A 122 -3.21 -7.36 -13.36
C LYS A 122 -2.86 -5.88 -13.29
N SER A 123 -1.56 -5.56 -13.26
CA SER A 123 -1.07 -4.19 -13.08
C SER A 123 -1.26 -3.32 -14.34
N ALA A 124 -0.80 -3.80 -15.49
CA ALA A 124 -0.76 -3.04 -16.74
C ALA A 124 -2.11 -3.05 -17.49
N LYS A 125 -2.89 -4.13 -17.37
CA LYS A 125 -4.13 -4.31 -18.15
C LYS A 125 -5.40 -4.42 -17.28
N GLN A 126 -5.30 -4.27 -15.96
CA GLN A 126 -6.44 -4.43 -15.04
C GLN A 126 -7.16 -5.78 -15.21
N VAL A 127 -6.43 -6.82 -15.61
CA VAL A 127 -6.98 -8.16 -15.81
C VAL A 127 -7.32 -8.78 -14.46
N GLN A 128 -8.46 -9.47 -14.39
CA GLN A 128 -8.79 -10.34 -13.28
C GLN A 128 -8.22 -11.73 -13.54
N ILE A 129 -7.27 -12.18 -12.74
CA ILE A 129 -6.81 -13.56 -12.76
C ILE A 129 -7.80 -14.36 -11.93
N GLU A 130 -8.59 -15.20 -12.60
CA GLU A 130 -9.60 -16.01 -11.94
C GLU A 130 -9.00 -17.30 -11.37
N ALA A 131 -8.15 -17.97 -12.14
CA ALA A 131 -7.53 -19.22 -11.73
C ALA A 131 -6.15 -19.42 -12.38
N ILE A 132 -5.29 -20.18 -11.70
CA ILE A 132 -4.04 -20.69 -12.24
C ILE A 132 -4.02 -22.19 -11.99
N TYR A 133 -4.47 -22.97 -12.97
CA TYR A 133 -4.62 -24.42 -12.82
C TYR A 133 -3.36 -25.18 -13.19
N TYR A 134 -3.11 -26.23 -12.41
CA TYR A 134 -2.06 -27.20 -12.63
C TYR A 134 -2.64 -28.63 -12.56
N GLY A 135 -2.67 -29.34 -13.69
CA GLY A 135 -3.01 -30.75 -13.75
C GLY A 135 -1.82 -31.62 -13.35
N ALA A 136 -1.74 -31.97 -12.07
CA ALA A 136 -0.58 -32.63 -11.46
C ALA A 136 -0.52 -34.13 -11.79
N PHE A 137 -0.14 -34.47 -13.01
CA PHE A 137 -0.03 -35.85 -13.50
C PHE A 137 0.86 -36.76 -12.67
N GLU A 138 1.86 -36.18 -12.01
CA GLU A 138 2.81 -36.86 -11.15
C GLU A 138 2.20 -37.31 -9.82
N LEU A 139 1.03 -36.77 -9.43
CA LEU A 139 0.42 -37.04 -8.14
C LEU A 139 -0.62 -38.16 -8.15
N GLY A 140 -1.09 -38.61 -9.33
CA GLY A 140 -2.05 -39.70 -9.39
C GLY A 140 -2.69 -39.93 -10.75
N LYS A 141 -3.51 -40.99 -10.82
CA LYS A 141 -4.40 -41.31 -11.94
C LYS A 141 -5.78 -41.67 -11.36
N PRO A 142 -6.80 -40.81 -11.48
CA PRO A 142 -6.80 -39.52 -12.19
C PRO A 142 -5.87 -38.47 -11.56
N ALA A 143 -5.29 -37.60 -12.40
CA ALA A 143 -4.38 -36.54 -12.00
C ALA A 143 -5.14 -35.41 -11.29
N PRO A 144 -4.80 -35.02 -10.04
CA PRO A 144 -5.49 -33.92 -9.39
C PRO A 144 -5.23 -32.59 -10.08
N VAL A 145 -6.27 -31.78 -10.21
CA VAL A 145 -6.15 -30.37 -10.61
C VAL A 145 -5.98 -29.52 -9.36
N ILE A 146 -4.90 -28.76 -9.31
CA ILE A 146 -4.60 -27.82 -8.24
C ILE A 146 -4.83 -26.40 -8.77
N ASP A 147 -5.57 -25.58 -8.02
CA ASP A 147 -5.66 -24.15 -8.27
C ASP A 147 -4.62 -23.41 -7.43
N LEU A 148 -3.72 -22.70 -8.10
CA LEU A 148 -2.61 -21.95 -7.50
C LEU A 148 -2.89 -20.44 -7.49
N SER A 149 -4.12 -20.02 -7.79
CA SER A 149 -4.54 -18.61 -7.80
C SER A 149 -4.29 -17.90 -6.47
N GLU A 150 -4.37 -18.59 -5.33
CA GLU A 150 -4.08 -17.98 -4.02
C GLU A 150 -2.65 -17.40 -3.94
N PHE A 151 -1.67 -18.03 -4.63
CA PHE A 151 -0.28 -17.58 -4.61
C PHE A 151 -0.06 -16.29 -5.40
N ILE A 152 -0.87 -16.00 -6.43
CA ILE A 152 -0.77 -14.69 -7.10
C ILE A 152 -1.24 -13.56 -6.18
N GLY A 153 -2.08 -13.86 -5.20
CA GLY A 153 -2.55 -12.91 -4.18
C GLY A 153 -1.43 -12.44 -3.24
N ILE A 154 -0.35 -13.20 -3.06
CA ILE A 154 0.80 -12.81 -2.24
C ILE A 154 1.40 -11.48 -2.74
N ILE A 155 1.43 -11.28 -4.05
CA ILE A 155 1.92 -10.04 -4.67
C ILE A 155 1.05 -8.85 -4.29
N ASP A 156 -0.27 -9.04 -4.21
CA ASP A 156 -1.21 -7.98 -3.81
C ASP A 156 -0.94 -7.57 -2.35
N TRP A 157 -0.79 -8.54 -1.44
CA TRP A 157 -0.48 -8.29 -0.03
C TRP A 157 0.86 -7.58 0.15
N LEU A 158 1.92 -8.04 -0.53
CA LEU A 158 3.23 -7.39 -0.50
C LEU A 158 3.17 -5.97 -1.02
N THR A 159 2.45 -5.73 -2.12
CA THR A 159 2.33 -4.41 -2.74
C THR A 159 1.54 -3.46 -1.83
N ALA A 160 0.40 -3.91 -1.30
CA ALA A 160 -0.46 -3.12 -0.43
C ALA A 160 0.23 -2.76 0.90
N THR A 161 0.92 -3.72 1.53
CA THR A 161 1.69 -3.44 2.76
C THR A 161 2.86 -2.49 2.49
N ASN A 162 3.61 -2.70 1.41
CA ASN A 162 4.71 -1.79 1.07
C ASN A 162 4.21 -0.37 0.75
N GLN A 163 3.07 -0.26 0.07
CA GLN A 163 2.43 1.03 -0.16
C GLN A 163 2.08 1.69 1.17
N PHE A 164 1.49 0.95 2.10
CA PHE A 164 1.17 1.48 3.43
C PHE A 164 2.42 1.97 4.12
N VAL A 165 3.39 1.09 4.38
CA VAL A 165 4.63 1.41 5.11
C VAL A 165 5.39 2.59 4.47
N LYS A 166 5.52 2.63 3.15
CA LYS A 166 6.29 3.69 2.46
C LYS A 166 5.56 5.01 2.31
N THR A 167 4.23 5.03 2.33
CA THR A 167 3.46 6.25 2.00
C THR A 167 2.46 6.69 3.06
N GLY A 168 2.17 5.84 4.05
CA GLY A 168 1.05 6.02 4.97
C GLY A 168 -0.31 5.69 4.36
N ASN A 169 -0.39 5.17 3.12
CA ASN A 169 -1.66 4.81 2.49
C ASN A 169 -1.96 3.31 2.61
N GLY A 170 -2.81 2.95 3.57
CA GLY A 170 -3.24 1.57 3.82
C GLY A 170 -4.54 1.14 3.14
N GLU A 171 -5.13 1.95 2.25
CA GLU A 171 -6.44 1.68 1.63
C GLU A 171 -6.47 0.33 0.90
N ALA A 172 -5.46 0.05 0.06
CA ALA A 172 -5.36 -1.23 -0.64
C ALA A 172 -5.24 -2.42 0.30
N LEU A 173 -4.56 -2.25 1.45
CA LEU A 173 -4.40 -3.31 2.44
C LEU A 173 -5.70 -3.56 3.20
N ALA A 174 -6.41 -2.50 3.57
CA ALA A 174 -7.73 -2.57 4.18
C ALA A 174 -8.75 -3.27 3.25
N ASP A 175 -8.71 -2.99 1.95
CA ASP A 175 -9.53 -3.67 0.94
C ASP A 175 -9.23 -5.16 0.84
N LEU A 176 -7.95 -5.55 0.88
CA LEU A 176 -7.57 -6.96 0.88
C LEU A 176 -8.09 -7.69 2.13
N LEU A 177 -8.01 -7.08 3.32
CA LEU A 177 -8.60 -7.63 4.53
C LEU A 177 -10.12 -7.78 4.41
N ARG A 178 -10.81 -6.79 3.82
CA ARG A 178 -12.25 -6.84 3.58
C ARG A 178 -12.67 -7.96 2.62
N LYS A 179 -11.86 -8.27 1.61
CA LYS A 179 -12.13 -9.42 0.71
C LYS A 179 -12.08 -10.76 1.44
N GLY A 180 -11.36 -10.85 2.56
CA GLY A 180 -11.35 -12.02 3.44
C GLY A 180 -12.57 -12.16 4.36
N ILE A 181 -13.44 -11.15 4.42
CA ILE A 181 -14.66 -11.18 5.24
C ILE A 181 -15.65 -12.19 4.65
N PRO A 182 -16.23 -13.10 5.47
CA PRO A 182 -17.18 -14.09 5.00
C PRO A 182 -18.44 -13.47 4.39
N SER A 183 -18.98 -14.13 3.37
CA SER A 183 -20.22 -13.77 2.73
C SER A 183 -21.42 -13.85 3.69
N SER A 184 -22.53 -13.20 3.33
CA SER A 184 -23.77 -13.23 4.12
C SER A 184 -24.29 -14.65 4.37
N ILE A 185 -24.02 -15.59 3.46
CA ILE A 185 -24.40 -16.99 3.58
C ILE A 185 -23.55 -17.67 4.68
N GLU A 186 -22.23 -17.53 4.62
CA GLU A 186 -21.31 -18.10 5.63
C GLU A 186 -21.59 -17.55 7.03
N LEU A 187 -21.97 -16.27 7.16
CA LEU A 187 -22.29 -15.62 8.43
C LEU A 187 -23.57 -16.15 9.09
N ARG A 188 -24.51 -16.67 8.29
CA ARG A 188 -25.75 -17.27 8.81
C ARG A 188 -25.47 -18.65 9.41
N ASP A 189 -24.60 -19.40 8.75
CA ASP A 189 -24.43 -20.83 8.98
C ASP A 189 -23.26 -21.14 9.95
N ASN A 190 -22.44 -20.14 10.32
CA ASN A 190 -21.28 -20.31 11.20
C ASN A 190 -21.10 -19.14 12.20
N ILE A 191 -21.08 -19.44 13.50
CA ILE A 191 -20.85 -18.45 14.57
C ILE A 191 -19.43 -17.88 14.50
N ASP A 192 -18.42 -18.72 14.24
CA ASP A 192 -17.01 -18.32 14.11
C ASP A 192 -16.78 -17.35 12.94
N ALA A 193 -17.66 -17.38 11.93
CA ALA A 193 -17.60 -16.43 10.81
C ALA A 193 -17.91 -14.99 11.26
N ARG A 194 -18.69 -14.80 12.33
CA ARG A 194 -19.01 -13.46 12.86
C ARG A 194 -17.81 -12.84 13.58
N GLU A 195 -17.12 -13.63 14.39
CA GLU A 195 -15.90 -13.19 15.06
C GLU A 195 -14.82 -12.83 14.02
N LEU A 196 -14.61 -13.71 13.04
CA LEU A 196 -13.69 -13.46 11.94
C LEU A 196 -14.02 -12.17 11.17
N LYS A 197 -15.30 -11.94 10.85
CA LYS A 197 -15.76 -10.69 10.24
C LYS A 197 -15.39 -9.49 11.11
N ASN A 198 -15.70 -9.53 12.41
CA ASN A 198 -15.48 -8.39 13.30
C ASN A 198 -13.98 -8.07 13.42
N HIS A 199 -13.13 -9.09 13.50
CA HIS A 199 -11.68 -8.94 13.53
C HIS A 199 -11.12 -8.29 12.27
N LEU A 200 -11.45 -8.83 11.08
CA LEU A 200 -10.95 -8.29 9.82
C LEU A 200 -11.51 -6.89 9.53
N ASP A 201 -12.79 -6.65 9.84
CA ASP A 201 -13.43 -5.34 9.69
C ASP A 201 -12.78 -4.30 10.62
N SER A 202 -12.56 -4.65 11.90
CA SER A 202 -11.87 -3.79 12.87
C SER A 202 -10.45 -3.44 12.43
N ALA A 203 -9.66 -4.45 12.00
CA ALA A 203 -8.31 -4.24 11.48
C ALA A 203 -8.31 -3.34 10.22
N SER A 204 -9.22 -3.58 9.28
CA SER A 204 -9.34 -2.77 8.06
C SER A 204 -9.66 -1.30 8.37
N LYS A 205 -10.59 -1.05 9.30
CA LYS A 205 -10.96 0.31 9.72
C LYS A 205 -9.84 1.03 10.46
N ALA A 206 -9.09 0.32 11.30
CA ALA A 206 -7.94 0.90 12.00
C ALA A 206 -6.83 1.33 11.03
N ILE A 207 -6.56 0.51 10.00
CA ILE A 207 -5.61 0.85 8.92
C ILE A 207 -6.08 2.11 8.17
N GLU A 208 -7.36 2.23 7.84
CA GLU A 208 -7.90 3.41 7.15
C GLU A 208 -7.86 4.67 8.03
N ALA A 209 -8.19 4.52 9.31
CA ALA A 209 -8.23 5.64 10.25
C ALA A 209 -6.85 6.28 10.42
N ILE A 210 -5.82 5.47 10.68
CA ILE A 210 -4.45 5.99 10.79
C ILE A 210 -3.95 6.56 9.45
N SER A 211 -4.28 5.91 8.32
CA SER A 211 -3.93 6.42 6.98
C SER A 211 -4.53 7.80 6.74
N SER A 212 -5.78 8.01 7.15
CA SER A 212 -6.48 9.28 7.02
C SER A 212 -5.89 10.35 7.94
N ALA A 213 -5.61 10.01 9.19
CA ALA A 213 -4.99 10.92 10.16
C ALA A 213 -3.62 11.41 9.70
N LEU A 214 -2.77 10.52 9.18
CA LEU A 214 -1.47 10.87 8.59
C LEU A 214 -1.64 11.75 7.35
N ARG A 215 -2.49 11.34 6.40
CA ARG A 215 -2.70 12.08 5.16
C ARG A 215 -3.19 13.51 5.39
N LEU A 216 -4.02 13.71 6.41
CA LEU A 216 -4.59 15.01 6.80
C LEU A 216 -3.78 15.73 7.89
N THR A 217 -2.59 15.23 8.23
CA THR A 217 -1.66 15.85 9.18
C THR A 217 -2.33 16.13 10.54
N ARG A 218 -2.97 15.11 11.11
CA ARG A 218 -3.67 15.17 12.41
C ARG A 218 -2.86 14.45 13.50
N PRO A 219 -1.81 15.06 14.08
CA PRO A 219 -0.87 14.35 14.94
C PRO A 219 -1.51 13.69 16.17
N THR A 220 -2.39 14.39 16.89
CA THR A 220 -3.09 13.79 18.05
C THR A 220 -3.97 12.62 17.67
N GLU A 221 -4.65 12.69 16.52
CA GLU A 221 -5.45 11.59 16.00
C GLU A 221 -4.56 10.43 15.57
N THR A 222 -3.45 10.69 14.87
CA THR A 222 -2.47 9.67 14.49
C THR A 222 -1.97 8.89 15.70
N MET A 223 -1.67 9.56 16.83
CA MET A 223 -1.21 8.90 18.05
C MET A 223 -2.25 7.94 18.62
N GLU A 224 -3.51 8.38 18.72
CA GLU A 224 -4.61 7.54 19.21
C GLU A 224 -4.93 6.38 18.25
N GLN A 225 -4.88 6.63 16.94
CA GLN A 225 -5.12 5.60 15.93
C GLN A 225 -3.96 4.59 15.86
N ALA A 226 -2.73 4.98 16.16
CA ALA A 226 -1.60 4.07 16.27
C ALA A 226 -1.81 3.04 17.39
N THR A 227 -2.25 3.47 18.58
CA THR A 227 -2.62 2.55 19.68
C THR A 227 -3.75 1.60 19.26
N LYS A 228 -4.79 2.13 18.62
CA LYS A 228 -5.93 1.32 18.15
C LYS A 228 -5.55 0.32 17.06
N LEU A 229 -4.63 0.69 16.17
CA LEU A 229 -4.14 -0.17 15.10
C LEU A 229 -3.43 -1.40 15.68
N GLU A 230 -2.52 -1.20 16.63
CA GLU A 230 -1.80 -2.29 17.27
C GLU A 230 -2.76 -3.27 17.94
N GLU A 231 -3.73 -2.76 18.72
CA GLU A 231 -4.75 -3.59 19.33
C GLU A 231 -5.61 -4.35 18.31
N ALA A 232 -6.04 -3.67 17.24
CA ALA A 232 -6.90 -4.26 16.23
C ALA A 232 -6.18 -5.38 15.46
N LEU A 233 -4.91 -5.18 15.10
CA LEU A 233 -4.10 -6.19 14.43
C LEU A 233 -3.81 -7.38 15.35
N LYS A 234 -3.49 -7.13 16.62
CA LYS A 234 -3.27 -8.20 17.61
C LYS A 234 -4.54 -9.04 17.82
N LYS A 235 -5.70 -8.41 17.96
CA LYS A 235 -6.99 -9.12 18.07
C LYS A 235 -7.34 -9.90 16.80
N ALA A 236 -6.95 -9.38 15.64
CA ALA A 236 -7.24 -10.01 14.35
C ALA A 236 -6.28 -11.14 13.95
N GLU A 237 -5.20 -11.38 14.68
CA GLU A 237 -4.18 -12.39 14.34
C GLU A 237 -4.74 -13.78 13.97
N PRO A 238 -5.68 -14.38 14.74
CA PRO A 238 -6.25 -15.68 14.38
C PRO A 238 -7.04 -15.65 13.06
N SER A 239 -7.72 -14.54 12.80
CA SER A 239 -8.52 -14.32 11.60
C SER A 239 -7.65 -14.04 10.37
N ILE A 240 -6.57 -13.29 10.55
CA ILE A 240 -5.55 -13.03 9.53
C ILE A 240 -4.88 -14.35 9.14
N ASN A 241 -4.45 -15.17 10.11
CA ASN A 241 -3.84 -16.48 9.83
C ASN A 241 -4.76 -17.41 9.02
N LYS A 242 -6.08 -17.30 9.18
CA LYS A 242 -7.07 -18.14 8.50
C LYS A 242 -7.47 -17.66 7.10
N LYS A 243 -7.55 -16.34 6.88
CA LYS A 243 -8.12 -15.76 5.64
C LYS A 243 -7.17 -14.81 4.89
N ALA A 244 -6.05 -14.44 5.49
CA ALA A 244 -5.07 -13.49 4.95
C ALA A 244 -3.64 -13.93 5.32
N GLN A 245 -3.33 -15.23 5.16
CA GLN A 245 -2.05 -15.81 5.56
C GLN A 245 -0.82 -15.04 5.03
N PRO A 246 -0.78 -14.53 3.78
CA PRO A 246 0.39 -13.75 3.33
C PRO A 246 0.62 -12.47 4.15
N PHE A 247 -0.43 -11.91 4.75
CA PHE A 247 -0.35 -10.72 5.60
C PHE A 247 0.11 -11.03 7.02
N SER A 248 -0.03 -12.27 7.53
CA SER A 248 0.36 -12.57 8.92
C SER A 248 1.84 -12.30 9.18
N ILE A 249 2.70 -12.63 8.22
CA ILE A 249 4.14 -12.37 8.25
C ILE A 249 4.43 -10.86 8.17
N LEU A 250 3.57 -10.10 7.49
CA LEU A 250 3.75 -8.67 7.25
C LEU A 250 3.12 -7.78 8.33
N THR A 251 2.35 -8.35 9.26
CA THR A 251 1.63 -7.59 10.29
C THR A 251 2.61 -6.89 11.24
N GLU A 252 3.70 -7.57 11.61
CA GLU A 252 4.74 -6.99 12.48
C GLU A 252 5.40 -5.76 11.85
N GLN A 253 5.62 -5.77 10.53
CA GLN A 253 6.16 -4.62 9.82
C GLN A 253 5.25 -3.39 9.94
N VAL A 254 3.93 -3.60 9.86
CA VAL A 254 2.93 -2.53 10.03
C VAL A 254 2.92 -2.04 11.48
N VAL A 255 2.91 -2.94 12.45
CA VAL A 255 2.92 -2.58 13.88
C VAL A 255 4.18 -1.81 14.25
N ASN A 256 5.37 -2.26 13.81
CA ASN A 256 6.62 -1.56 14.08
C ASN A 256 6.64 -0.17 13.43
N GLU A 257 6.13 -0.04 12.21
CA GLU A 257 6.12 1.23 11.47
C GLU A 257 5.20 2.27 12.14
N TYR A 258 4.02 1.88 12.62
CA TYR A 258 3.05 2.85 13.13
C TYR A 258 2.97 2.91 14.66
N GLY A 259 3.31 1.82 15.35
CA GLY A 259 3.35 1.74 16.81
C GLY A 259 4.34 2.73 17.43
N GLN A 260 5.37 3.17 16.68
CA GLN A 260 6.29 4.23 17.12
C GLN A 260 5.59 5.57 17.42
N PHE A 261 4.35 5.76 16.95
CA PHE A 261 3.53 6.95 17.21
C PHE A 261 2.47 6.75 18.30
N ALA A 262 2.34 5.55 18.87
CA ALA A 262 1.28 5.25 19.82
C ALA A 262 1.42 6.10 21.10
N LEU A 263 0.35 6.82 21.44
CA LEU A 263 0.25 7.56 22.70
C LEU A 263 -1.21 7.62 23.12
N GLU A 264 -1.51 7.07 24.30
CA GLU A 264 -2.84 7.16 24.87
C GLU A 264 -3.13 8.57 25.37
N LYS A 265 -4.31 9.09 25.02
CA LYS A 265 -4.82 10.40 25.47
C LYS A 265 -3.79 11.54 25.30
N PRO A 266 -3.34 11.79 24.07
CA PRO A 266 -2.21 12.68 23.77
C PRO A 266 -2.46 14.16 24.14
N ARG A 267 -3.68 14.52 24.58
CA ARG A 267 -4.05 15.88 25.00
C ARG A 267 -4.04 16.08 26.52
N GLU A 268 -3.80 15.04 27.31
CA GLU A 268 -3.65 15.18 28.77
C GLU A 268 -2.34 15.91 29.12
N ASN A 269 -2.34 16.72 30.19
CA ASN A 269 -1.20 17.54 30.59
C ASN A 269 0.08 16.73 30.80
N SER A 270 -0.02 15.53 31.37
CA SER A 270 1.12 14.61 31.58
C SER A 270 1.74 14.09 30.28
N GLN A 271 1.02 14.17 29.16
CA GLN A 271 1.41 13.62 27.86
C GLN A 271 1.94 14.68 26.90
N LEU A 272 1.82 15.98 27.20
CA LEU A 272 2.09 17.05 26.22
C LEU A 272 3.54 17.07 25.73
N VAL A 273 4.51 16.81 26.61
CA VAL A 273 5.92 16.74 26.22
C VAL A 273 6.16 15.57 25.26
N GLU A 274 5.64 14.38 25.58
CA GLU A 274 5.80 13.20 24.72
C GLU A 274 5.05 13.36 23.39
N ASN A 275 3.85 13.95 23.42
CA ASN A 275 3.12 14.34 22.22
C ASN A 275 4.00 15.20 21.29
N LEU A 276 4.64 16.25 21.81
CA LEU A 276 5.50 17.11 20.99
C LEU A 276 6.73 16.39 20.45
N ARG A 277 7.29 15.42 21.19
CA ARG A 277 8.37 14.56 20.67
C ARG A 277 7.89 13.65 19.56
N LEU A 278 6.72 13.04 19.70
CA LEU A 278 6.12 12.22 18.65
C LEU A 278 5.75 13.05 17.42
N GLN A 279 5.29 14.29 17.57
CA GLN A 279 5.10 15.20 16.45
C GLN A 279 6.40 15.47 15.69
N LEU A 280 7.53 15.64 16.40
CA LEU A 280 8.83 15.80 15.76
C LEU A 280 9.23 14.54 14.96
N LYS A 281 8.99 13.33 15.53
CA LYS A 281 9.17 12.07 14.79
C LYS A 281 8.25 11.99 13.57
N MET A 282 7.02 12.49 13.65
CA MET A 282 6.12 12.55 12.48
C MET A 282 6.63 13.52 11.40
N ILE A 283 7.23 14.66 11.78
CA ILE A 283 7.85 15.58 10.83
C ILE A 283 8.99 14.87 10.07
N GLU A 284 9.86 14.16 10.79
CA GLU A 284 10.92 13.33 10.21
C GLU A 284 10.34 12.25 9.28
N TRP A 285 9.29 11.56 9.74
CA TRP A 285 8.61 10.52 8.96
C TRP A 285 8.04 11.05 7.63
N TYR A 286 7.42 12.24 7.63
CA TYR A 286 6.95 12.91 6.41
C TYR A 286 8.12 13.32 5.51
N ARG A 287 9.20 13.85 6.09
CA ARG A 287 10.41 14.26 5.37
C ARG A 287 11.02 13.09 4.61
N ASP A 288 11.25 11.97 5.29
CA ASP A 288 11.89 10.78 4.73
C ASP A 288 11.08 10.16 3.59
N ARG A 289 9.76 10.38 3.61
CA ARG A 289 8.81 9.95 2.57
C ARG A 289 8.54 11.02 1.51
N GLN A 290 9.31 12.10 1.50
CA GLN A 290 9.19 13.24 0.58
C GLN A 290 7.79 13.91 0.61
N GLN A 291 7.09 13.82 1.73
CA GLN A 291 5.80 14.45 1.98
C GLN A 291 6.00 15.87 2.51
N ILE A 292 6.64 16.72 1.69
CA ILE A 292 7.11 18.05 2.10
C ILE A 292 5.96 18.97 2.54
N VAL A 293 4.78 18.86 1.91
CA VAL A 293 3.61 19.68 2.29
C VAL A 293 3.21 19.41 3.74
N GLN A 294 3.10 18.12 4.12
CA GLN A 294 2.76 17.69 5.46
C GLN A 294 3.86 18.06 6.46
N ALA A 295 5.13 17.80 6.11
CA ALA A 295 6.27 18.10 6.96
C ALA A 295 6.32 19.60 7.31
N VAL A 296 6.27 20.48 6.30
CA VAL A 296 6.28 21.94 6.47
C VAL A 296 5.08 22.43 7.28
N THR A 297 3.89 21.90 6.97
CA THR A 297 2.65 22.28 7.68
C THR A 297 2.74 21.92 9.15
N LEU A 298 3.17 20.70 9.46
CA LEU A 298 3.32 20.24 10.84
C LEU A 298 4.45 20.99 11.56
N THR A 299 5.60 21.23 10.93
CA THR A 299 6.71 21.99 11.53
C THR A 299 6.27 23.36 12.00
N ARG A 300 5.51 24.09 11.18
CA ARG A 300 5.00 25.41 11.56
C ARG A 300 4.14 25.32 12.81
N GLU A 301 3.17 24.41 12.85
CA GLU A 301 2.27 24.26 14.00
C GLU A 301 2.99 23.71 15.24
N TRP A 302 4.01 22.90 15.03
CA TRP A 302 4.83 22.29 16.08
C TRP A 302 5.65 23.35 16.82
N ILE A 303 6.30 24.30 16.12
CA ILE A 303 7.04 25.42 16.76
C ILE A 303 6.12 26.21 17.70
N VAL A 304 4.90 26.55 17.24
CA VAL A 304 3.90 27.25 18.06
C VAL A 304 3.49 26.40 19.26
N SER A 305 3.36 25.09 19.10
CA SER A 305 2.93 24.18 20.19
C SER A 305 4.00 24.01 21.25
N VAL A 306 5.28 23.90 20.86
CA VAL A 306 6.42 23.86 21.78
C VAL A 306 6.48 25.13 22.62
N LEU A 307 6.34 26.30 21.99
CA LEU A 307 6.35 27.58 22.70
C LEU A 307 5.09 27.77 23.54
N ALA A 308 3.92 27.33 23.10
CA ALA A 308 2.71 27.37 23.92
C ALA A 308 2.90 26.60 25.22
N LEU A 309 3.47 25.39 25.15
CA LEU A 309 3.79 24.61 26.35
C LEU A 309 4.81 25.33 27.24
N ASN A 310 5.91 25.81 26.66
CA ASN A 310 6.98 26.49 27.41
C ASN A 310 6.50 27.80 28.05
N PHE A 311 5.59 28.53 27.40
CA PHE A 311 5.00 29.75 27.90
C PHE A 311 3.80 29.51 28.81
N GLU A 312 3.47 28.26 29.17
CA GLU A 312 2.30 27.91 29.98
C GLU A 312 0.98 28.43 29.38
N GLU A 313 0.90 28.47 28.06
CA GLU A 313 -0.29 28.84 27.30
C GLU A 313 -1.06 27.58 26.84
N GLU A 314 -2.35 27.75 26.56
CA GLU A 314 -3.20 26.65 26.11
C GLU A 314 -2.80 26.15 24.71
N MET A 315 -2.08 25.04 24.65
CA MET A 315 -1.52 24.46 23.41
C MET A 315 -2.57 24.10 22.35
N PHE A 316 -3.83 23.87 22.75
CA PHE A 316 -4.92 23.46 21.84
C PHE A 316 -5.98 24.55 21.61
N ASP A 317 -5.79 25.78 22.12
CA ASP A 317 -6.69 26.90 21.85
C ASP A 317 -6.11 27.85 20.78
N ASN A 318 -6.66 27.78 19.57
CA ASN A 318 -6.29 28.63 18.45
C ASN A 318 -6.72 30.11 18.60
N LYS A 319 -7.68 30.40 19.47
CA LYS A 319 -8.26 31.74 19.61
C LYS A 319 -7.63 32.57 20.72
N ASN A 320 -7.04 31.91 21.73
CA ASN A 320 -6.36 32.55 22.85
C ASN A 320 -4.87 32.18 22.85
N GLY A 321 -4.46 31.17 23.63
CA GLY A 321 -3.06 30.87 23.93
C GLY A 321 -2.16 30.75 22.69
N ARG A 322 -2.52 29.91 21.72
CA ARG A 322 -1.72 29.76 20.49
C ARG A 322 -1.65 31.04 19.67
N SER A 323 -2.74 31.82 19.63
CA SER A 323 -2.79 33.09 18.91
C SER A 323 -1.83 34.11 19.53
N GLU A 324 -1.70 34.14 20.86
CA GLU A 324 -0.72 35.00 21.54
C GLU A 324 0.73 34.58 21.24
N VAL A 325 1.03 33.28 21.26
CA VAL A 325 2.35 32.74 20.89
C VAL A 325 2.71 33.11 19.45
N GLU A 326 1.78 32.90 18.52
CA GLU A 326 1.98 33.23 17.11
C GLU A 326 2.19 34.74 16.90
N LYS A 327 1.40 35.58 17.58
CA LYS A 327 1.59 37.04 17.55
C LYS A 327 2.97 37.42 18.05
N ALA A 328 3.46 36.82 19.13
CA ALA A 328 4.78 37.12 19.67
C ALA A 328 5.90 36.75 18.67
N LEU A 329 5.80 35.58 18.02
CA LEU A 329 6.73 35.20 16.96
C LEU A 329 6.73 36.19 15.79
N ASN A 330 5.54 36.61 15.34
CA ASN A 330 5.39 37.61 14.28
C ASN A 330 5.89 39.00 14.69
N ASN A 331 5.71 39.39 15.96
CA ASN A 331 6.28 40.61 16.53
C ASN A 331 7.81 40.53 16.57
N GLY A 332 8.38 39.38 16.92
CA GLY A 332 9.81 39.12 16.86
C GLY A 332 10.41 39.38 15.47
N VAL A 333 9.75 38.89 14.42
CA VAL A 333 10.16 39.14 13.02
C VAL A 333 10.14 40.64 12.69
N LYS A 334 9.08 41.36 13.11
CA LYS A 334 8.98 42.81 12.90
C LYS A 334 10.06 43.58 13.63
N ILE A 335 10.36 43.22 14.88
CA ILE A 335 11.42 43.84 15.68
C ILE A 335 12.77 43.68 14.99
N GLN A 336 13.11 42.47 14.51
CA GLN A 336 14.35 42.23 13.75
C GLN A 336 14.41 43.07 12.47
N ALA A 337 13.28 43.25 11.80
CA ALA A 337 13.14 44.12 10.63
C ALA A 337 13.04 45.62 10.95
N LYS A 338 13.16 46.02 12.23
CA LYS A 338 13.00 47.41 12.72
C LYS A 338 11.64 48.04 12.35
N GLN A 339 10.59 47.22 12.36
CA GLN A 339 9.21 47.64 12.09
C GLN A 339 8.43 47.86 13.39
N GLU A 340 7.44 48.75 13.35
CA GLU A 340 6.57 49.01 14.49
C GLU A 340 5.61 47.85 14.81
N ILE A 341 5.35 47.65 16.10
CA ILE A 341 4.41 46.65 16.61
C ILE A 341 3.07 47.32 16.91
N ASN A 342 2.07 47.01 16.10
CA ASN A 342 0.73 47.59 16.27
C ASN A 342 -0.17 46.77 17.21
N LYS A 343 0.22 45.52 17.52
CA LYS A 343 -0.56 44.58 18.34
C LYS A 343 0.38 43.78 19.24
N PRO A 344 0.60 44.21 20.50
CA PRO A 344 1.43 43.46 21.43
C PRO A 344 0.77 42.11 21.76
N SER A 345 1.60 41.14 22.15
CA SER A 345 1.21 39.85 22.69
C SER A 345 1.65 39.73 24.14
N ARG A 346 0.85 39.07 24.98
CA ARG A 346 1.29 38.76 26.36
C ARG A 346 2.49 37.80 26.41
N CYS A 347 2.79 37.11 25.30
CA CYS A 347 3.95 36.23 25.18
C CYS A 347 5.21 36.97 24.70
N ASP A 348 5.14 38.28 24.39
CA ASP A 348 6.30 39.04 23.86
C ASP A 348 7.48 39.02 24.84
N GLU A 349 7.25 39.19 26.15
CA GLU A 349 8.33 39.15 27.15
C GLU A 349 8.91 37.75 27.31
N LYS A 350 8.06 36.70 27.36
CA LYS A 350 8.50 35.30 27.44
C LYS A 350 9.37 34.91 26.23
N LEU A 351 9.04 35.41 25.04
CA LEU A 351 9.86 35.19 23.84
C LEU A 351 11.25 35.83 23.94
N LYS A 352 11.39 36.96 24.65
CA LYS A 352 12.70 37.62 24.83
C LYS A 352 13.65 36.80 25.70
N GLU A 353 13.11 35.94 26.57
CA GLU A 353 13.84 35.07 27.50
C GLU A 353 14.32 33.77 26.85
N ILE A 354 13.81 33.43 25.66
CA ILE A 354 14.23 32.23 24.94
C ILE A 354 15.71 32.31 24.53
N PRO A 355 16.53 31.28 24.84
CA PRO A 355 17.91 31.19 24.34
C PRO A 355 17.97 31.18 22.81
N ASN A 356 18.91 31.93 22.23
CA ASN A 356 19.06 32.07 20.77
C ASN A 356 17.76 32.47 20.06
N LYS A 357 16.94 33.34 20.67
CA LYS A 357 15.67 33.80 20.09
C LYS A 357 15.82 34.34 18.68
N GLU A 358 16.96 34.95 18.35
CA GLU A 358 17.20 35.51 17.02
C GLU A 358 17.18 34.40 15.95
N ASP A 359 17.80 33.26 16.24
CA ASP A 359 17.78 32.08 15.37
C ASP A 359 16.38 31.49 15.26
N LEU A 360 15.64 31.38 16.38
CA LEU A 360 14.24 30.93 16.37
C LEU A 360 13.38 31.83 15.47
N ILE A 361 13.48 33.15 15.61
CA ILE A 361 12.69 34.12 14.83
C ILE A 361 13.05 34.00 13.33
N ASN A 362 14.32 33.85 13.00
CA ASN A 362 14.77 33.63 11.62
C ASN A 362 14.16 32.35 11.02
N HIS A 363 14.17 31.23 11.75
CA HIS A 363 13.59 29.97 11.29
C HIS A 363 12.05 30.05 11.23
N TRP A 364 11.41 30.75 12.16
CA TRP A 364 9.97 31.03 12.12
C TRP A 364 9.56 31.79 10.85
N GLN A 365 10.31 32.82 10.48
CA GLN A 365 10.08 33.55 9.24
C GLN A 365 10.22 32.63 8.03
N GLN A 366 11.33 31.88 7.94
CA GLN A 366 11.61 30.99 6.82
C GLN A 366 10.54 29.90 6.65
N ILE A 367 10.10 29.24 7.74
CA ILE A 367 9.07 28.21 7.66
C ILE A 367 7.70 28.81 7.31
N THR A 368 7.39 30.01 7.79
CA THR A 368 6.13 30.71 7.47
C THR A 368 6.07 31.06 5.99
N GLU A 369 7.13 31.64 5.44
CA GLU A 369 7.24 31.96 4.01
C GLU A 369 7.15 30.69 3.15
N LEU A 370 7.87 29.63 3.53
CA LEU A 370 7.85 28.34 2.84
C LEU A 370 6.45 27.71 2.85
N ARG A 371 5.80 27.68 4.00
CA ARG A 371 4.44 27.16 4.16
C ARG A 371 3.43 27.96 3.34
N ASN A 372 3.56 29.29 3.30
CA ASN A 372 2.65 30.14 2.54
C ASN A 372 2.82 29.96 1.03
N ASP A 373 4.05 29.81 0.51
CA ASP A 373 4.27 29.50 -0.90
C ASP A 373 3.59 28.16 -1.29
N ILE A 374 3.77 27.12 -0.47
CA ILE A 374 3.10 25.82 -0.63
C ILE A 374 1.57 25.97 -0.56
N ALA A 375 1.04 26.63 0.46
CA ALA A 375 -0.39 26.73 0.72
C ALA A 375 -1.12 27.59 -0.33
N HIS A 376 -0.44 28.60 -0.89
CA HIS A 376 -0.96 29.41 -1.99
C HIS A 376 -0.65 28.81 -3.37
N VAL A 377 -0.09 27.60 -3.43
CA VAL A 377 0.14 26.82 -4.66
C VAL A 377 0.85 27.60 -5.77
N GLY A 378 1.82 28.44 -5.39
CA GLY A 378 2.56 29.28 -6.34
C GLY A 378 1.79 30.48 -6.92
N MET A 379 0.61 30.82 -6.38
CA MET A 379 -0.19 31.98 -6.79
C MET A 379 0.36 33.28 -6.18
N ASN A 380 1.61 33.61 -6.49
CA ASN A 380 2.28 34.84 -6.10
C ASN A 380 3.21 35.34 -7.22
N PRO A 381 3.70 36.60 -7.20
CA PRO A 381 4.51 37.15 -8.29
C PRO A 381 5.86 36.44 -8.54
N HIS A 382 6.41 35.75 -7.54
CA HIS A 382 7.74 35.14 -7.58
C HIS A 382 7.72 33.73 -6.95
N PRO A 383 6.97 32.77 -7.53
CA PRO A 383 6.79 31.47 -6.92
C PRO A 383 8.10 30.68 -6.94
N LYS A 384 8.40 30.00 -5.84
CA LYS A 384 9.54 29.09 -5.78
C LYS A 384 9.24 27.83 -6.59
N GLN A 385 10.28 27.29 -7.23
CA GLN A 385 10.18 25.99 -7.89
C GLN A 385 10.12 24.86 -6.84
N ALA A 386 9.50 23.73 -7.19
CA ALA A 386 9.34 22.59 -6.28
C ALA A 386 10.65 22.13 -5.63
N LYS A 387 11.76 22.11 -6.39
CA LYS A 387 13.09 21.77 -5.85
C LYS A 387 13.53 22.78 -4.78
N GLN A 388 13.32 24.07 -5.01
CA GLN A 388 13.69 25.12 -4.05
C GLN A 388 12.87 25.05 -2.77
N LEU A 389 11.58 24.65 -2.85
CA LEU A 389 10.74 24.41 -1.67
C LEU A 389 11.29 23.26 -0.83
N LYS A 390 11.63 22.13 -1.47
CA LYS A 390 12.26 20.97 -0.81
C LYS A 390 13.60 21.34 -0.17
N ASP A 391 14.51 21.96 -0.92
CA ASP A 391 15.83 22.36 -0.43
C ASP A 391 15.75 23.38 0.71
N SER A 392 14.70 24.22 0.73
CA SER A 392 14.44 25.14 1.84
C SER A 392 14.05 24.40 3.12
N PHE A 393 13.19 23.38 3.02
CA PHE A 393 12.83 22.57 4.19
C PHE A 393 14.03 21.80 4.74
N GLU A 394 14.87 21.23 3.87
CA GLU A 394 16.08 20.50 4.28
C GLU A 394 17.08 21.37 5.06
N ARG A 395 17.11 22.68 4.78
CA ARG A 395 17.93 23.64 5.54
C ARG A 395 17.32 24.00 6.90
N ILE A 396 15.99 24.00 7.01
CA ILE A 396 15.27 24.31 8.25
C ILE A 396 15.27 23.11 9.20
N TYR A 397 15.13 21.89 8.68
CA TYR A 397 14.95 20.67 9.49
C TYR A 397 15.96 20.48 10.63
N PRO A 398 17.30 20.67 10.44
CA PRO A 398 18.29 20.47 11.51
C PRO A 398 18.11 21.37 12.74
N PHE A 399 17.40 22.49 12.61
CA PHE A 399 17.07 23.36 13.74
C PHE A 399 16.08 22.70 14.72
N LEU A 400 15.16 21.87 14.22
CA LEU A 400 14.05 21.34 15.02
C LEU A 400 14.53 20.45 16.16
N SER A 401 15.51 19.57 15.93
CA SER A 401 16.05 18.69 16.97
C SER A 401 16.72 19.49 18.09
N LYS A 402 17.52 20.50 17.74
CA LYS A 402 18.17 21.39 18.72
C LYS A 402 17.15 22.20 19.51
N PHE A 403 16.11 22.69 18.83
CA PHE A 403 15.02 23.44 19.45
C PHE A 403 14.24 22.58 20.44
N ALA A 404 13.94 21.32 20.08
CA ALA A 404 13.30 20.35 20.96
C ALA A 404 14.15 20.05 22.20
N GLU A 405 15.45 19.78 22.04
CA GLU A 405 16.37 19.51 23.16
C GLU A 405 16.41 20.70 24.15
N SER A 406 16.39 21.93 23.64
CA SER A 406 16.45 23.14 24.46
C SER A 406 15.19 23.40 25.29
N LEU A 407 14.00 23.03 24.79
CA LEU A 407 12.72 23.46 25.40
C LEU A 407 11.82 22.31 25.87
N LEU A 408 12.08 21.08 25.43
CA LEU A 408 11.35 19.87 25.81
C LEU A 408 12.20 18.94 26.70
N SER A 409 13.31 19.42 27.25
CA SER A 409 14.12 18.64 28.19
C SER A 409 13.31 18.34 29.46
N THR A 410 13.40 17.10 29.92
CA THR A 410 12.83 16.68 31.21
C THR A 410 13.57 17.40 32.33
N ASN A 411 12.86 18.17 33.15
CA ASN A 411 13.25 18.33 34.55
C ASN A 411 13.12 17.00 35.28
#